data_AF-A0A2T6CID0-F1
#
_entry.id   AF-A0A2T6CID0-F1
#
_cell.length_a   1.000
_cell.length_b   1.000
_cell.length_c   1.000
_cell.angle_alpha   90.00
_cell.angle_beta   90.00
_cell.angle_gamma   90.00
#
_symmetry.space_group_name_H-M   'P 1'
#
loop_
_entity.id
_entity.type
_entity.pdbx_description
1 polymer ?
#
loop_
_entity_poly.entity_id
_entity_poly.type
_entity_poly.pdbx_seq_one_letter_code
_entity_poly.pdbx_strand_id
1 'polypeptide(L)'
;MTTALALISHAIRMLVFETGTTFKVVMPAILLVLGSTLASVVLLPDTIAALQADPEDMILPSAGEIGLLAVFGLGALLGYVLMAILWHRHVLLSGTDNVDELRPTPSIVLSYVWRAILVGLMQLLATVPIVIGTAALGAVIGMTAGLGGSAFLGLIIGLLSGVVFVWIALRLSVVLPAAALGHSMRIFESWRETAPIAGPLWGVAALLAAINIGINGLAAMILPEAAVASALIAACVYLIEGLVFVSVLTTLYGHLIERRTLG
;
A
#
# COMPACT_ATOMS: atom_id res chain seq x y z
N MET A 1 13.06 -19.93 -14.38
CA MET A 1 12.30 -20.18 -13.13
C MET A 1 11.95 -18.83 -12.52
N THR A 2 10.70 -18.60 -12.13
CA THR A 2 10.28 -17.33 -11.52
C THR A 2 10.78 -17.26 -10.08
N THR A 3 11.65 -16.31 -9.77
CA THR A 3 12.22 -16.10 -8.43
C THR A 3 11.70 -14.80 -7.82
N ALA A 4 11.73 -14.70 -6.48
CA ALA A 4 11.33 -13.48 -5.77
C ALA A 4 12.15 -12.26 -6.20
N LEU A 5 13.46 -12.45 -6.35
CA LEU A 5 14.39 -11.41 -6.79
C LEU A 5 14.08 -10.93 -8.21
N ALA A 6 13.72 -11.83 -9.14
CA ALA A 6 13.34 -11.43 -10.49
C ALA A 6 12.08 -10.55 -10.49
N LEU A 7 11.06 -10.92 -9.71
CA LEU A 7 9.81 -10.16 -9.59
C LEU A 7 10.04 -8.75 -9.01
N ILE A 8 10.80 -8.66 -7.92
CA ILE A 8 11.10 -7.37 -7.28
C ILE A 8 12.06 -6.53 -8.11
N SER A 9 13.11 -7.12 -8.67
CA SER A 9 14.05 -6.42 -9.55
C SER A 9 13.32 -5.80 -10.74
N HIS A 10 12.41 -6.56 -11.37
CA HIS A 10 11.58 -6.04 -12.43
C HIS A 10 10.66 -4.90 -11.95
N ALA A 11 9.99 -5.07 -10.81
CA ALA A 11 9.15 -4.03 -10.21
C ALA A 11 9.90 -2.71 -9.93
N ILE A 12 11.11 -2.79 -9.38
CA ILE A 12 11.96 -1.64 -9.09
C ILE A 12 12.51 -1.04 -10.40
N ARG A 13 12.90 -1.89 -11.36
CA ARG A 13 13.40 -1.46 -12.67
C ARG A 13 12.38 -0.58 -13.40
N MET A 14 11.10 -0.93 -13.36
CA MET A 14 10.04 -0.09 -13.96
C MET A 14 9.99 1.32 -13.35
N LEU A 15 10.30 1.47 -12.05
CA LEU A 15 10.28 2.76 -11.37
C LEU A 15 11.52 3.62 -11.67
N VAL A 16 12.68 2.99 -11.85
CA VAL A 16 13.97 3.68 -11.91
C VAL A 16 14.41 4.02 -13.35
N PHE A 17 14.08 3.18 -14.33
CA PHE A 17 14.59 3.37 -15.69
C PHE A 17 13.79 4.38 -16.51
N GLU A 18 12.56 4.68 -16.10
CA GLU A 18 11.69 5.66 -16.75
C GLU A 18 11.12 6.67 -15.73
N THR A 19 11.97 7.20 -14.85
CA THR A 19 11.57 8.12 -13.76
C THR A 19 10.83 9.36 -14.25
N GLY A 20 11.26 9.91 -15.39
CA GLY A 20 10.65 11.11 -15.97
C GLY A 20 9.22 10.91 -16.47
N THR A 21 8.92 9.75 -17.07
CA THR A 21 7.54 9.41 -17.51
C THR A 21 6.72 8.96 -16.31
N THR A 22 7.29 8.14 -15.44
CA THR A 22 6.68 7.69 -14.17
C THR A 22 6.13 8.89 -13.40
N PHE A 23 6.99 9.88 -13.11
CA PHE A 23 6.59 11.05 -12.33
C PHE A 23 5.50 11.87 -13.03
N LYS A 24 5.60 12.09 -14.34
CA LYS A 24 4.57 12.81 -15.11
C LYS A 24 3.21 12.11 -15.06
N VAL A 25 3.20 10.79 -15.14
CA VAL A 25 1.99 9.97 -15.12
C VAL A 25 1.32 10.03 -13.75
N VAL A 26 2.07 9.84 -12.67
CA VAL A 26 1.48 9.81 -11.33
C VAL A 26 1.32 11.20 -10.69
N MET A 27 1.88 12.26 -11.31
CA MET A 27 1.85 13.63 -10.78
C MET A 27 0.45 14.08 -10.33
N PRO A 28 -0.63 13.95 -11.13
CA PRO A 28 -1.94 14.45 -10.71
C PRO A 28 -2.43 13.79 -9.42
N ALA A 29 -2.13 12.50 -9.27
CA ALA A 29 -2.45 11.73 -8.09
C ALA A 29 -1.61 12.15 -6.87
N ILE A 30 -0.30 12.33 -7.06
CA ILE A 30 0.61 12.84 -6.01
C ILE A 30 0.14 14.22 -5.53
N LEU A 31 -0.18 15.14 -6.44
CA LEU A 31 -0.66 16.48 -6.09
C LEU A 31 -1.97 16.43 -5.30
N LEU A 32 -2.87 15.51 -5.64
CA LEU A 32 -4.12 15.33 -4.90
C LEU A 32 -3.86 14.80 -3.49
N VAL A 33 -2.95 13.83 -3.31
CA VAL A 33 -2.57 13.33 -1.98
C VAL A 33 -1.91 14.43 -1.16
N LEU A 34 -0.85 15.04 -1.68
CA LEU A 34 -0.09 16.06 -0.95
C LEU A 34 -0.93 17.32 -0.70
N GLY A 35 -1.75 17.75 -1.66
CA GLY A 35 -2.66 18.87 -1.50
C GLY A 35 -3.73 18.62 -0.44
N SER A 36 -4.29 17.40 -0.39
CA SER A 36 -5.26 17.02 0.64
C SER A 36 -4.63 16.94 2.02
N THR A 37 -3.43 16.36 2.13
CA THR A 37 -2.66 16.30 3.38
C THR A 37 -2.23 17.70 3.85
N LEU A 38 -1.79 18.56 2.94
CA LEU A 38 -1.45 19.94 3.29
C LEU A 38 -2.69 20.70 3.78
N ALA A 39 -3.80 20.57 3.07
CA ALA A 39 -5.06 21.21 3.46
C ALA A 39 -5.55 20.73 4.83
N SER A 40 -5.45 19.42 5.13
CA SER A 40 -5.85 18.92 6.45
C SER A 40 -4.98 19.48 7.57
N VAL A 41 -3.64 19.48 7.42
CA VAL A 41 -2.75 19.92 8.50
C VAL A 41 -2.74 21.45 8.67
N VAL A 42 -2.97 22.21 7.62
CA VAL A 42 -3.01 23.69 7.69
C VAL A 42 -4.36 24.20 8.18
N LEU A 43 -5.47 23.60 7.74
CA LEU A 43 -6.81 24.10 8.05
C LEU A 43 -7.42 23.46 9.30
N LEU A 44 -6.97 22.28 9.69
CA LEU A 44 -7.50 21.51 10.83
C LEU A 44 -6.41 21.05 11.82
N PRO A 45 -5.43 21.90 12.20
CA PRO A 45 -4.33 21.48 13.07
C PRO A 45 -4.83 21.02 14.45
N ASP A 46 -5.77 21.76 15.05
CA ASP A 46 -6.31 21.44 16.37
C ASP A 46 -7.17 20.18 16.36
N THR A 47 -7.91 19.95 15.27
CA THR A 47 -8.70 18.71 15.08
C THR A 47 -7.80 17.49 15.01
N ILE A 48 -6.69 17.58 14.25
CA ILE A 48 -5.72 16.49 14.15
C ILE A 48 -5.06 16.24 15.50
N ALA A 49 -4.65 17.31 16.20
CA ALA A 49 -4.08 17.20 17.53
C ALA A 49 -5.06 16.56 18.53
N ALA A 50 -6.33 16.96 18.49
CA ALA A 50 -7.38 16.40 19.34
C ALA A 50 -7.63 14.91 19.08
N LEU A 51 -7.54 14.45 17.82
CA LEU A 51 -7.66 13.03 17.47
C LEU A 51 -6.43 12.19 17.85
N GLN A 52 -5.29 12.84 18.11
CA GLN A 52 -4.05 12.20 18.56
C GLN A 52 -3.85 12.30 20.08
N ALA A 53 -4.65 13.12 20.77
CA ALA A 53 -4.59 13.29 22.20
C ALA A 53 -5.06 12.02 22.93
N ASP A 54 -4.57 11.84 24.16
CA ASP A 54 -5.06 10.78 25.03
C ASP A 54 -6.56 10.93 25.29
N PRO A 55 -7.31 9.83 25.48
CA PRO A 55 -8.77 9.88 25.66
C PRO A 55 -9.23 10.79 26.81
N GLU A 56 -8.36 11.02 27.81
CA GLU A 56 -8.61 11.86 28.97
C GLU A 56 -8.51 13.38 28.66
N ASP A 57 -7.70 13.74 27.65
CA ASP A 57 -7.46 15.13 27.22
C ASP A 57 -8.18 15.48 25.91
N MET A 58 -8.98 14.55 25.37
CA MET A 58 -9.64 14.70 24.08
C MET A 58 -10.76 15.74 24.13
N ILE A 59 -10.53 16.88 23.49
CA ILE A 59 -11.58 17.84 23.17
C ILE A 59 -12.29 17.38 21.90
N LEU A 60 -13.59 17.07 21.98
CA LEU A 60 -14.36 16.61 20.83
C LEU A 60 -14.39 17.69 19.73
N PRO A 61 -13.89 17.38 18.52
CA PRO A 61 -13.98 18.31 17.40
C PRO A 61 -15.43 18.53 16.97
N SER A 62 -15.71 19.69 16.39
CA SER A 62 -17.03 19.99 15.85
C SER A 62 -17.37 19.09 14.66
N ALA A 63 -18.68 18.86 14.43
CA ALA A 63 -19.13 18.07 13.29
C ALA A 63 -18.66 18.64 11.93
N GLY A 64 -18.49 19.97 11.84
CA GLY A 64 -17.96 20.63 10.65
C GLY A 64 -16.49 20.30 10.39
N GLU A 65 -15.66 20.32 11.43
CA GLU A 65 -14.24 19.95 11.34
C GLU A 65 -14.06 18.47 10.98
N ILE A 66 -14.85 17.58 11.58
CA ILE A 66 -14.87 16.15 11.22
C ILE A 66 -15.29 15.95 9.77
N GLY A 67 -16.33 16.68 9.32
CA GLY A 67 -16.78 16.63 7.93
C GLY A 67 -15.69 17.09 6.95
N LEU A 68 -14.98 18.17 7.27
CA LEU A 68 -13.90 18.68 6.43
C LEU A 68 -12.68 17.74 6.42
N LEU A 69 -12.33 17.16 7.58
CA LEU A 69 -11.28 16.14 7.67
C LEU A 69 -11.62 14.92 6.82
N ALA A 70 -12.88 14.47 6.84
CA ALA A 70 -13.34 13.37 6.01
C ALA A 70 -13.23 13.69 4.50
N VAL A 71 -13.52 14.93 4.09
CA VAL A 71 -13.36 15.38 2.70
C VAL A 71 -11.89 15.33 2.26
N PHE A 72 -10.96 15.85 3.07
CA PHE A 72 -9.53 15.78 2.77
C PHE A 72 -9.00 14.33 2.81
N GLY A 73 -9.44 13.52 3.77
CA GLY A 73 -9.12 12.10 3.83
C GLY A 73 -9.59 11.34 2.59
N LEU A 74 -10.81 11.62 2.12
CA LEU A 74 -11.34 11.06 0.87
C LEU A 74 -10.55 11.55 -0.35
N GLY A 75 -10.16 12.82 -0.38
CA GLY A 75 -9.29 13.38 -1.42
C GLY A 75 -7.95 12.64 -1.50
N ALA A 76 -7.29 12.44 -0.36
CA ALA A 76 -6.04 11.67 -0.29
C ALA A 76 -6.25 10.22 -0.73
N LEU A 77 -7.31 9.55 -0.26
CA LEU A 77 -7.62 8.17 -0.67
C LEU A 77 -7.86 8.06 -2.18
N LEU A 78 -8.62 8.98 -2.77
CA LEU A 78 -8.84 9.04 -4.22
C LEU A 78 -7.53 9.32 -4.97
N GLY A 79 -6.65 10.13 -4.39
CA GLY A 79 -5.28 10.32 -4.89
C GLY A 79 -4.51 9.00 -4.96
N TYR A 80 -4.50 8.20 -3.90
CA TYR A 80 -3.85 6.87 -3.92
C TYR A 80 -4.45 5.92 -4.94
N VAL A 81 -5.78 5.89 -5.04
CA VAL A 81 -6.50 5.08 -6.04
C VAL A 81 -6.10 5.50 -7.45
N LEU A 82 -6.10 6.81 -7.71
CA LEU A 82 -5.73 7.36 -9.01
C LEU A 82 -4.27 7.06 -9.35
N MET A 83 -3.37 7.18 -8.36
CA MET A 83 -1.94 6.84 -8.51
C MET A 83 -1.79 5.39 -8.98
N ALA A 84 -2.45 4.46 -8.30
CA ALA A 84 -2.37 3.04 -8.62
C ALA A 84 -2.95 2.73 -10.01
N ILE A 85 -4.12 3.28 -10.35
CA ILE A 85 -4.76 3.08 -11.66
C ILE A 85 -3.88 3.62 -12.79
N LEU A 86 -3.40 4.86 -12.66
CA LEU A 86 -2.56 5.50 -13.68
C LEU A 86 -1.26 4.71 -13.89
N TRP A 87 -0.66 4.23 -12.80
CA TRP A 87 0.55 3.41 -12.88
C TRP A 87 0.30 2.06 -13.56
N HIS A 88 -0.75 1.32 -13.16
CA HIS A 88 -1.12 0.06 -13.80
C HIS A 88 -1.36 0.23 -15.31
N ARG A 89 -2.14 1.25 -15.70
CA ARG A 89 -2.45 1.51 -17.11
C ARG A 89 -1.20 1.93 -17.87
N HIS A 90 -0.37 2.81 -17.32
CA HIS A 90 0.85 3.26 -17.98
C HIS A 90 1.80 2.11 -18.30
N VAL A 91 2.06 1.25 -17.32
CA VAL A 91 2.97 0.11 -17.51
C VAL A 91 2.36 -0.95 -18.42
N LEU A 92 1.09 -1.30 -18.22
CA LEU A 92 0.46 -2.41 -18.97
C LEU A 92 -0.01 -1.98 -20.36
N LEU A 93 -0.29 -0.70 -20.60
CA LEU A 93 -0.64 -0.16 -21.92
C LEU A 93 0.54 0.58 -22.58
N SER A 94 1.76 0.45 -22.03
CA SER A 94 2.98 1.00 -22.63
C SER A 94 3.14 0.41 -24.04
N GLY A 95 3.09 1.27 -25.05
CA GLY A 95 3.07 0.89 -26.47
C GLY A 95 1.77 1.22 -27.21
N THR A 96 0.74 1.73 -26.52
CA THR A 96 -0.45 2.29 -27.18
C THR A 96 -0.16 3.69 -27.72
N ASP A 97 -0.50 3.95 -29.00
CA ASP A 97 -0.39 5.28 -29.61
C ASP A 97 -1.47 6.25 -29.11
N ASN A 98 -2.47 5.73 -28.38
CA ASN A 98 -3.65 6.46 -27.97
C ASN A 98 -3.55 6.92 -26.51
N VAL A 99 -3.15 8.18 -26.31
CA VAL A 99 -3.01 8.80 -24.98
C VAL A 99 -4.32 8.80 -24.18
N ASP A 100 -5.48 8.77 -24.86
CA ASP A 100 -6.78 8.71 -24.18
C ASP A 100 -7.02 7.36 -23.49
N GLU A 101 -6.37 6.29 -23.93
CA GLU A 101 -6.40 5.00 -23.24
C GLU A 101 -5.65 5.04 -21.91
N LEU A 102 -4.82 6.03 -21.62
CA LEU A 102 -4.21 6.17 -20.30
C LEU A 102 -5.16 6.83 -19.29
N ARG A 103 -6.20 7.52 -19.75
CA ARG A 103 -7.15 8.23 -18.89
C ARG A 103 -8.24 7.29 -18.39
N PRO A 104 -8.36 7.05 -17.06
CA PRO A 104 -9.40 6.19 -16.54
C PRO A 104 -10.75 6.89 -16.62
N THR A 105 -11.78 6.17 -17.09
CA THR A 105 -13.16 6.62 -16.99
C THR A 105 -13.67 6.51 -15.55
N PRO A 106 -14.72 7.24 -15.15
CA PRO A 106 -15.29 7.13 -13.80
C PRO A 106 -15.73 5.71 -13.43
N SER A 107 -16.17 4.90 -14.42
CA SER A 107 -16.55 3.50 -14.18
C SER A 107 -15.35 2.61 -13.85
N ILE A 108 -14.19 2.85 -14.45
CA ILE A 108 -12.94 2.17 -14.11
C ILE A 108 -12.53 2.51 -12.68
N VAL A 109 -12.57 3.79 -12.31
CA VAL A 109 -12.24 4.23 -10.94
C VAL A 109 -13.16 3.57 -9.93
N LEU A 110 -14.47 3.58 -10.15
CA LEU A 110 -15.43 2.94 -9.24
C LEU A 110 -15.23 1.42 -9.13
N SER A 111 -15.00 0.74 -10.25
CA SER A 111 -14.70 -0.70 -10.28
C SER A 111 -13.43 -1.03 -9.52
N TYR A 112 -12.39 -0.20 -9.65
CA TYR A 112 -11.14 -0.33 -8.92
C TYR A 112 -11.35 -0.13 -7.42
N VAL A 113 -12.03 0.95 -7.01
CA VAL A 113 -12.36 1.24 -5.60
C VAL A 113 -13.12 0.07 -4.99
N TRP A 114 -14.14 -0.44 -5.67
CA TRP A 114 -14.94 -1.56 -5.19
C TRP A 114 -14.09 -2.82 -4.97
N ARG A 115 -13.18 -3.14 -5.89
CA ARG A 115 -12.28 -4.28 -5.74
C ARG A 115 -11.22 -4.07 -4.67
N ALA A 116 -10.72 -2.85 -4.51
CA ALA A 116 -9.81 -2.49 -3.42
C ALA A 116 -10.51 -2.67 -2.06
N ILE A 117 -11.78 -2.28 -1.94
CA ILE A 117 -12.60 -2.53 -0.74
C ILE A 117 -12.76 -4.03 -0.50
N LEU A 118 -13.12 -4.82 -1.51
CA LEU A 118 -13.27 -6.27 -1.35
C LEU A 118 -11.95 -6.96 -0.96
N VAL A 119 -10.83 -6.57 -1.57
CA VAL A 119 -9.49 -7.04 -1.18
C VAL A 119 -9.18 -6.64 0.26
N GLY A 120 -9.43 -5.38 0.64
CA GLY A 120 -9.24 -4.89 2.00
C GLY A 120 -10.08 -5.64 3.04
N LEU A 121 -11.33 -5.97 2.73
CA LEU A 121 -12.19 -6.78 3.60
C LEU A 121 -11.67 -8.21 3.75
N MET A 122 -11.23 -8.85 2.65
CA MET A 122 -10.63 -10.18 2.70
C MET A 122 -9.33 -10.17 3.49
N GLN A 123 -8.54 -9.11 3.34
CA GLN A 123 -7.31 -8.91 4.08
C GLN A 123 -7.59 -8.71 5.58
N LEU A 124 -8.61 -7.92 5.95
CA LEU A 124 -9.05 -7.74 7.32
C LEU A 124 -9.46 -9.07 7.97
N LEU A 125 -10.22 -9.90 7.25
CA LEU A 125 -10.58 -11.24 7.71
C LEU A 125 -9.35 -12.14 7.88
N ALA A 126 -8.39 -12.07 6.96
CA ALA A 126 -7.15 -12.82 7.04
C ALA A 126 -6.23 -12.38 8.20
N THR A 127 -6.36 -11.12 8.65
CA THR A 127 -5.60 -10.61 9.80
C THR A 127 -6.07 -11.19 11.14
N VAL A 128 -7.35 -11.57 11.28
CA VAL A 128 -7.89 -12.14 12.53
C VAL A 128 -7.08 -13.33 13.04
N PRO A 129 -6.84 -14.41 12.27
CA PRO A 129 -6.04 -15.53 12.74
C PRO A 129 -4.57 -15.15 12.99
N ILE A 130 -4.03 -14.17 12.25
CA ILE A 130 -2.66 -13.67 12.47
C ILE A 130 -2.57 -13.02 13.85
N VAL A 131 -3.48 -12.09 14.16
CA VAL A 131 -3.52 -11.38 15.45
C VAL A 131 -3.77 -12.33 16.62
N ILE A 132 -4.68 -13.29 16.47
CA ILE A 132 -4.92 -14.30 17.52
C ILE A 132 -3.66 -15.15 17.75
N GLY A 133 -3.01 -15.59 16.67
CA GLY A 133 -1.80 -16.39 16.74
C GLY A 133 -0.63 -15.65 17.39
N THR A 134 -0.43 -14.37 17.03
CA THR A 134 0.63 -13.54 17.60
C THR A 134 0.37 -13.19 19.07
N ALA A 135 -0.88 -12.88 19.43
CA ALA A 135 -1.26 -12.61 20.81
C ALA A 135 -1.07 -13.85 21.70
N ALA A 136 -1.50 -15.03 21.22
CA ALA A 136 -1.32 -16.29 21.94
C ALA A 136 0.18 -16.62 22.13
N LEU A 137 0.98 -16.47 21.07
CA LEU A 137 2.42 -16.69 21.15
C LEU A 137 3.10 -15.69 22.09
N GLY A 138 2.71 -14.41 22.02
CA GLY A 138 3.20 -13.34 22.90
C GLY A 138 2.88 -13.62 24.37
N ALA A 139 1.69 -14.13 24.68
CA ALA A 139 1.31 -14.51 26.04
C ALA A 139 2.19 -15.65 26.59
N VAL A 140 2.44 -16.69 25.79
CA VAL A 140 3.33 -17.82 26.18
C VAL A 140 4.76 -17.36 26.43
N ILE A 141 5.29 -16.51 25.54
CA ILE A 141 6.64 -15.96 25.69
C ILE A 141 6.72 -15.02 26.90
N GLY A 142 5.73 -14.16 27.11
CA GLY A 142 5.67 -13.26 28.27
C GLY A 142 5.62 -13.99 29.61
N MET A 143 5.03 -15.19 29.64
CA MET A 143 5.03 -16.07 30.83
C MET A 143 6.38 -16.75 31.09
N THR A 144 7.29 -16.80 30.10
CA THR A 144 8.52 -17.61 30.15
C THR A 144 9.82 -16.80 30.04
N ALA A 145 9.78 -15.61 29.46
CA ALA A 145 10.95 -14.77 29.21
C ALA A 145 10.95 -13.51 30.10
N GLY A 146 12.07 -13.22 30.76
CA GLY A 146 12.27 -11.95 31.45
C GLY A 146 12.32 -10.73 30.51
N LEU A 147 12.19 -9.53 31.06
CA LEU A 147 11.95 -8.25 30.38
C LEU A 147 12.92 -7.88 29.22
N GLY A 148 14.13 -8.44 29.17
CA GLY A 148 15.13 -8.12 28.14
C GLY A 148 15.07 -8.99 26.87
N GLY A 149 14.53 -10.21 26.94
CA GLY A 149 14.39 -11.11 25.78
C GLY A 149 13.12 -10.88 24.96
N SER A 150 12.15 -10.15 25.52
CA SER A 150 10.81 -9.96 24.96
C SER A 150 10.77 -9.00 23.77
N ALA A 151 11.62 -7.96 23.75
CA ALA A 151 11.59 -6.94 22.69
C ALA A 151 12.10 -7.47 21.33
N PHE A 152 13.22 -8.20 21.32
CA PHE A 152 13.76 -8.80 20.09
C PHE A 152 12.82 -9.87 19.53
N LEU A 153 12.25 -10.72 20.40
CA LEU A 153 11.25 -11.71 19.98
C LEU A 153 9.98 -11.05 19.44
N GLY A 154 9.53 -9.95 20.05
CA GLY A 154 8.41 -9.15 19.54
C GLY A 154 8.65 -8.63 18.13
N LEU A 155 9.87 -8.14 17.84
CA LEU A 155 10.26 -7.71 16.49
C LEU A 155 10.19 -8.87 15.49
N ILE A 156 10.74 -10.04 15.83
CA ILE A 156 10.70 -11.22 14.95
C ILE A 156 9.26 -11.66 14.68
N ILE A 157 8.42 -11.72 15.71
CA ILE A 157 7.00 -12.08 15.56
C ILE A 157 6.27 -11.06 14.69
N GLY A 158 6.51 -9.77 14.92
CA GLY A 158 5.95 -8.68 14.10
C GLY A 158 6.37 -8.79 12.64
N LEU A 159 7.65 -9.03 12.38
CA LEU A 159 8.18 -9.25 11.03
C LEU A 159 7.51 -10.44 10.36
N LEU A 160 7.50 -11.61 10.99
CA LEU A 160 6.89 -12.82 10.44
C LEU A 160 5.40 -12.61 10.13
N SER A 161 4.69 -11.92 11.01
CA SER A 161 3.27 -11.60 10.85
C SER A 161 3.04 -10.65 9.68
N GLY A 162 3.91 -9.63 9.54
CA GLY A 162 3.93 -8.73 8.39
C GLY A 162 4.18 -9.47 7.08
N VAL A 163 5.11 -10.43 7.07
CA VAL A 163 5.38 -11.26 5.87
C VAL A 163 4.16 -12.10 5.50
N VAL A 164 3.51 -12.76 6.47
CA VAL A 164 2.28 -13.52 6.21
C VAL A 164 1.18 -12.60 5.67
N PHE A 165 1.00 -11.44 6.28
CA PHE A 165 0.02 -10.44 5.85
C PHE A 165 0.28 -10.00 4.40
N VAL A 166 1.50 -9.59 4.06
CA VAL A 166 1.87 -9.15 2.71
C VAL A 166 1.74 -10.30 1.71
N TRP A 167 2.11 -11.53 2.08
CA TRP A 167 1.96 -12.70 1.22
C TRP A 167 0.50 -12.93 0.82
N ILE A 168 -0.44 -12.84 1.77
CA ILE A 168 -1.87 -12.94 1.49
C ILE A 168 -2.31 -11.77 0.60
N ALA A 169 -1.87 -10.54 0.92
CA ALA A 169 -2.23 -9.35 0.15
C ALA A 169 -1.83 -9.47 -1.32
N LEU A 170 -0.60 -9.91 -1.60
CA LEU A 170 -0.09 -10.10 -2.97
C LEU A 170 -0.95 -11.09 -3.77
N ARG A 171 -1.41 -12.17 -3.15
CA ARG A 171 -2.23 -13.19 -3.82
C ARG A 171 -3.64 -12.73 -4.12
N LEU A 172 -4.21 -11.87 -3.28
CA LEU A 172 -5.57 -11.34 -3.46
C LEU A 172 -5.60 -10.14 -4.41
N SER A 173 -4.50 -9.38 -4.50
CA SER A 173 -4.49 -8.05 -5.12
C SER A 173 -4.20 -8.02 -6.63
N VAL A 174 -3.93 -9.15 -7.29
CA VAL A 174 -3.76 -9.21 -8.77
C VAL A 174 -5.05 -8.81 -9.51
N VAL A 175 -6.19 -8.85 -8.80
CA VAL A 175 -7.48 -8.32 -9.25
C VAL A 175 -7.50 -6.80 -9.49
N LEU A 176 -6.59 -6.03 -8.85
CA LEU A 176 -6.53 -4.57 -8.92
C LEU A 176 -5.97 -4.08 -10.26
N PRO A 177 -4.82 -4.57 -10.76
CA PRO A 177 -4.40 -4.31 -12.14
C PRO A 177 -5.47 -4.67 -13.18
N ALA A 178 -6.14 -5.81 -13.01
CA ALA A 178 -7.24 -6.20 -13.89
C ALA A 178 -8.36 -5.14 -13.92
N ALA A 179 -8.73 -4.62 -12.74
CA ALA A 179 -9.72 -3.56 -12.62
C ALA A 179 -9.30 -2.26 -13.29
N ALA A 180 -8.02 -1.88 -13.12
CA ALA A 180 -7.46 -0.67 -13.72
C ALA A 180 -7.46 -0.72 -15.25
N LEU A 181 -7.39 -1.91 -15.85
CA LEU A 181 -7.54 -2.15 -17.28
C LEU A 181 -9.00 -2.28 -17.74
N GLY A 182 -9.96 -2.34 -16.81
CA GLY A 182 -11.37 -2.58 -17.13
C GLY A 182 -11.74 -4.06 -17.31
N HIS A 183 -10.84 -4.98 -17.00
CA HIS A 183 -11.07 -6.43 -17.09
C HIS A 183 -11.81 -6.98 -15.86
N SER A 184 -12.71 -7.93 -16.08
CA SER A 184 -13.36 -8.71 -15.02
C SER A 184 -12.42 -9.77 -14.46
N MET A 185 -12.16 -9.74 -13.16
CA MET A 185 -11.44 -10.79 -12.45
C MET A 185 -12.02 -10.92 -11.04
N ARG A 186 -12.25 -12.15 -10.58
CA ARG A 186 -12.74 -12.46 -9.23
C ARG A 186 -11.56 -12.65 -8.29
N ILE A 187 -11.74 -12.35 -7.01
CA ILE A 187 -10.67 -12.53 -5.99
C ILE A 187 -10.18 -13.98 -5.93
N PHE A 188 -11.10 -14.95 -6.04
CA PHE A 188 -10.72 -16.36 -6.05
C PHE A 188 -9.90 -16.75 -7.30
N GLU A 189 -10.14 -16.09 -8.43
CA GLU A 189 -9.31 -16.26 -9.63
C GLU A 189 -7.91 -15.72 -9.35
N SER A 190 -7.78 -14.54 -8.72
CA SER A 190 -6.47 -14.00 -8.31
C SER A 190 -5.68 -14.99 -7.44
N TRP A 191 -6.36 -15.63 -6.49
CA TRP A 191 -5.75 -16.66 -5.65
C TRP A 191 -5.28 -17.86 -6.47
N ARG A 192 -6.11 -18.36 -7.41
CA ARG A 192 -5.77 -19.52 -8.25
C ARG A 192 -4.62 -19.22 -9.22
N GLU A 193 -4.65 -18.06 -9.88
CA GLU A 193 -3.62 -17.66 -10.84
C GLU A 193 -2.26 -17.41 -10.17
N THR A 194 -2.25 -17.02 -8.89
CA THR A 194 -1.01 -16.85 -8.11
C THR A 194 -0.49 -18.13 -7.46
N ALA A 195 -1.26 -19.23 -7.48
CA ALA A 195 -0.87 -20.49 -6.84
C ALA A 195 0.45 -21.10 -7.36
N PRO A 196 0.76 -21.09 -8.68
CA PRO A 196 2.00 -21.66 -9.20
C PRO A 196 3.28 -20.97 -8.69
N ILE A 197 3.18 -19.71 -8.27
CA ILE A 197 4.30 -18.92 -7.75
C ILE A 197 4.16 -18.58 -6.26
N ALA A 198 3.26 -19.25 -5.54
CA ALA A 198 2.99 -18.99 -4.12
C ALA A 198 4.25 -19.12 -3.24
N GLY A 199 5.16 -20.03 -3.59
CA GLY A 199 6.47 -20.18 -2.95
C GLY A 199 7.33 -18.92 -3.10
N PRO A 200 7.71 -18.52 -4.34
CA PRO A 200 8.41 -17.26 -4.60
C PRO A 200 7.78 -16.01 -3.97
N LEU A 201 6.45 -15.95 -3.85
CA LEU A 201 5.78 -14.81 -3.21
C LEU A 201 6.14 -14.63 -1.73
N TRP A 202 6.58 -15.67 -1.02
CA TRP A 202 7.10 -15.51 0.36
C TRP A 202 8.35 -14.65 0.39
N GLY A 203 9.27 -14.86 -0.58
CA GLY A 203 10.46 -14.03 -0.71
C GLY A 203 10.12 -12.59 -1.11
N VAL A 204 9.12 -12.40 -1.96
CA VAL A 204 8.62 -11.06 -2.33
C VAL A 204 8.04 -10.36 -1.11
N ALA A 205 7.20 -11.04 -0.33
CA ALA A 205 6.61 -10.51 0.89
C ALA A 205 7.66 -10.16 1.94
N ALA A 206 8.67 -11.01 2.14
CA ALA A 206 9.78 -10.76 3.05
C ALA A 206 10.59 -9.52 2.66
N LEU A 207 10.91 -9.38 1.37
CA LEU A 207 11.64 -8.23 0.85
C LEU A 207 10.81 -6.94 0.95
N LEU A 208 9.51 -6.98 0.63
CA LEU A 208 8.63 -5.83 0.79
C LEU A 208 8.48 -5.41 2.25
N ALA A 209 8.36 -6.37 3.18
CA ALA A 209 8.34 -6.08 4.62
C ALA A 209 9.67 -5.46 5.08
N ALA A 210 10.81 -5.98 4.61
CA ALA A 210 12.12 -5.41 4.92
C ALA A 210 12.29 -3.99 4.35
N ILE A 211 11.81 -3.73 3.13
CA ILE A 211 11.80 -2.39 2.53
C ILE A 211 10.95 -1.45 3.37
N ASN A 212 9.74 -1.85 3.75
CA ASN A 212 8.85 -1.05 4.58
C ASN A 212 9.48 -0.73 5.95
N ILE A 213 10.06 -1.72 6.62
CA ILE A 213 10.77 -1.49 7.90
C ILE A 213 11.96 -0.53 7.70
N GLY A 214 12.75 -0.71 6.64
CA GLY A 214 13.89 0.16 6.34
C GLY A 214 13.46 1.60 6.07
N ILE A 215 12.43 1.80 5.25
CA ILE A 215 11.89 3.12 4.91
C ILE A 215 11.33 3.81 6.17
N ASN A 216 10.50 3.12 6.97
CA ASN A 216 9.93 3.69 8.18
C ASN A 216 10.99 3.95 9.26
N GLY A 217 11.98 3.06 9.39
CA GLY A 217 13.11 3.26 10.30
C GLY A 217 13.93 4.49 9.94
N LEU A 218 14.22 4.70 8.64
CA LEU A 218 14.90 5.90 8.16
C LEU A 218 14.03 7.16 8.33
N ALA A 219 12.74 7.07 8.03
CA ALA A 219 11.80 8.19 8.22
C ALA A 219 11.78 8.62 9.70
N ALA A 220 11.70 7.69 10.64
CA ALA A 220 11.72 7.99 12.07
C ALA A 220 12.99 8.72 12.53
N MET A 221 14.12 8.58 11.82
CA MET A 221 15.37 9.30 12.13
C MET A 221 15.44 10.71 11.52
N ILE A 222 14.63 11.00 10.50
CA ILE A 222 14.72 12.22 9.68
C ILE A 222 13.51 13.14 9.90
N LEU A 223 12.38 12.61 10.37
CA LEU A 223 11.14 13.34 10.53
C LEU A 223 11.33 14.53 11.49
N PRO A 224 11.06 15.77 11.03
CA PRO A 224 11.19 16.96 11.85
C PRO A 224 10.08 17.02 12.90
N GLU A 225 10.32 17.72 14.00
CA GLU A 225 9.31 17.96 15.05
C GLU A 225 8.14 18.83 14.54
N ALA A 226 8.34 19.58 13.45
CA ALA A 226 7.31 20.42 12.86
C ALA A 226 6.17 19.59 12.23
N ALA A 227 4.95 19.73 12.77
CA ALA A 227 3.78 18.93 12.42
C ALA A 227 3.46 18.89 10.90
N VAL A 228 3.54 20.04 10.21
CA VAL A 228 3.26 20.12 8.76
C VAL A 228 4.31 19.37 7.95
N ALA A 229 5.59 19.62 8.21
CA ALA A 229 6.67 18.99 7.45
C ALA A 229 6.70 17.48 7.67
N SER A 230 6.48 17.04 8.92
CA SER A 230 6.38 15.62 9.28
C SER A 230 5.25 14.91 8.51
N ALA A 231 4.05 15.49 8.47
CA ALA A 231 2.92 14.91 7.75
C ALA A 231 3.15 14.82 6.23
N LEU A 232 3.77 15.83 5.62
CA LEU A 232 4.08 15.80 4.19
C LEU A 232 5.17 14.78 3.86
N ILE A 233 6.21 14.67 4.69
CA ILE A 233 7.25 13.65 4.53
C ILE A 233 6.65 12.26 4.68
N ALA A 234 5.80 12.04 5.69
CA ALA A 234 5.09 10.78 5.87
C ALA A 234 4.21 10.44 4.66
N ALA A 235 3.47 11.41 4.10
CA ALA A 235 2.70 11.21 2.87
C ALA A 235 3.59 10.82 1.69
N CYS A 236 4.75 11.46 1.51
CA CYS A 236 5.73 11.08 0.50
C CYS A 236 6.26 9.65 0.70
N VAL A 237 6.55 9.26 1.94
CA VAL A 237 6.97 7.90 2.30
C VAL A 237 5.89 6.89 1.89
N TYR A 238 4.64 7.11 2.29
CA TYR A 238 3.54 6.22 1.94
C TYR A 238 3.25 6.19 0.44
N LEU A 239 3.43 7.30 -0.28
CA LEU A 239 3.35 7.32 -1.75
C LEU A 239 4.40 6.42 -2.39
N ILE A 240 5.66 6.48 -1.92
CA ILE A 240 6.75 5.65 -2.41
C ILE A 240 6.48 4.17 -2.11
N GLU A 241 6.09 3.84 -0.87
CA GLU A 241 5.76 2.47 -0.47
C GLU A 241 4.59 1.91 -1.29
N GLY A 242 3.54 2.71 -1.45
CA GLY A 242 2.39 2.37 -2.27
C GLY A 242 2.79 2.11 -3.72
N LEU A 243 3.64 2.96 -4.30
CA LEU A 243 4.10 2.80 -5.67
C LEU A 243 4.97 1.54 -5.86
N VAL A 244 5.84 1.21 -4.90
CA VAL A 244 6.61 -0.05 -4.91
C VAL A 244 5.67 -1.25 -4.86
N PHE A 245 4.67 -1.24 -3.97
CA PHE A 245 3.68 -2.32 -3.88
C PHE A 245 2.86 -2.47 -5.17
N VAL A 246 2.34 -1.37 -5.71
CA VAL A 246 1.57 -1.34 -6.96
C VAL A 246 2.44 -1.82 -8.14
N SER A 247 3.72 -1.47 -8.19
CA SER A 247 4.66 -2.01 -9.19
C SER A 247 4.79 -3.52 -9.11
N VAL A 248 4.90 -4.09 -7.90
CA VAL A 248 4.93 -5.56 -7.74
C VAL A 248 3.63 -6.18 -8.25
N LEU A 249 2.46 -5.61 -7.92
CA LEU A 249 1.18 -6.12 -8.43
C LEU A 249 1.10 -6.06 -9.96
N THR A 250 1.62 -4.98 -10.55
CA THR A 250 1.68 -4.79 -12.00
C THR A 250 2.56 -5.85 -12.66
N THR A 251 3.75 -6.10 -12.08
CA THR A 251 4.66 -7.19 -12.51
C THR A 251 3.95 -8.55 -12.44
N LEU A 252 3.27 -8.83 -11.33
CA LEU A 252 2.55 -10.09 -11.14
C LEU A 252 1.45 -10.28 -12.18
N TYR A 253 0.66 -9.24 -12.45
CA TYR A 253 -0.38 -9.30 -13.46
C TYR A 253 0.18 -9.51 -14.87
N GLY A 254 1.17 -8.69 -15.26
CA GLY A 254 1.82 -8.81 -16.56
C GLY A 254 2.45 -10.19 -16.78
N HIS A 255 3.10 -10.75 -15.77
CA HIS A 255 3.75 -12.06 -15.88
C HIS A 255 2.76 -13.24 -15.85
N LEU A 256 1.79 -13.23 -14.92
CA LEU A 256 0.91 -14.38 -14.70
C LEU A 256 -0.28 -14.41 -15.67
N ILE A 257 -0.85 -13.24 -15.95
CA ILE A 257 -2.09 -13.12 -16.73
C ILE A 257 -1.75 -12.83 -18.20
N GLU A 258 -0.92 -11.81 -18.45
CA GLU A 258 -0.55 -11.42 -19.82
C GLU A 258 0.65 -12.19 -20.37
N ARG A 259 1.27 -13.08 -19.57
CA ARG A 259 2.40 -13.93 -19.95
C ARG A 259 3.64 -13.15 -20.44
N ARG A 260 3.81 -11.91 -19.97
CA ARG A 260 5.02 -11.11 -20.23
C ARG A 260 6.25 -11.73 -19.59
N THR A 261 7.40 -11.56 -20.23
CA THR A 261 8.70 -12.01 -19.71
C THR A 261 9.19 -11.07 -18.61
N LEU A 262 9.84 -11.64 -17.60
CA LEU A 262 10.56 -10.88 -16.57
C LEU A 262 11.97 -10.60 -17.12
N GLY A 263 12.14 -9.47 -17.80
CA GLY A 263 13.44 -9.00 -18.32
C GLY A 263 14.39 -8.48 -17.25
#